data_AF-A0A2D8MUQ4-F1
#
_entry.id   AF-A0A2D8MUQ4-F1
#
_cell.length_a   1.000
_cell.length_b   1.000
_cell.length_c   1.000
_cell.angle_alpha   90.00
_cell.angle_beta   90.00
_cell.angle_gamma   90.00
#
_symmetry.space_group_name_H-M   'P 1'
#
loop_
_entity.id
_entity.type
_entity.pdbx_description
1 polymer ?
#
loop_
_entity_poly.entity_id
_entity_poly.type
_entity_poly.pdbx_seq_one_letter_code
_entity_poly.pdbx_strand_id
1 'polypeptide(L)'
;MDNNTQKFIFVQNQISIILLGWGLISILMGATLFYFNNDFIRGIGTQFLVWGLVNSSIGIFVILRKSQHSSKKLAKILLFNSFLDLIYLLVAIVLIFEIFINGDSAVGHGFGVLFQGFFLLIFDTYYGIRIMRI
;
A
#
# COMPACT_ATOMS: atom_id res chain seq x y z
N MET A 1 -6.62 9.40 30.10
CA MET A 1 -6.69 8.42 28.99
C MET A 1 -6.16 7.10 29.52
N ASP A 2 -6.82 5.99 29.23
CA ASP A 2 -6.30 4.67 29.61
C ASP A 2 -5.05 4.30 28.78
N ASN A 3 -4.26 3.36 29.28
CA ASN A 3 -3.00 2.91 28.67
C ASN A 3 -3.20 2.32 27.26
N ASN A 4 -4.32 1.64 27.00
CA ASN A 4 -4.62 1.02 25.72
C ASN A 4 -4.99 2.07 24.66
N THR A 5 -5.70 3.14 25.05
CA THR A 5 -6.01 4.29 24.20
C THR A 5 -4.73 5.02 23.77
N GLN A 6 -3.77 5.21 24.68
CA GLN A 6 -2.47 5.81 24.33
C GLN A 6 -1.67 4.93 23.36
N LYS A 7 -1.59 3.62 23.63
CA LYS A 7 -0.94 2.65 22.73
C LYS A 7 -1.59 2.63 21.36
N PHE A 8 -2.92 2.66 21.30
CA PHE A 8 -3.66 2.68 20.04
C PHE A 8 -3.35 3.93 19.21
N ILE A 9 -3.42 5.12 19.81
CA ILE A 9 -3.10 6.38 19.12
C ILE A 9 -1.65 6.37 18.61
N PHE A 10 -0.71 5.84 19.41
CA PHE A 10 0.68 5.69 18.98
C PHE A 10 0.80 4.79 17.75
N VAL A 11 0.19 3.60 17.76
CA VAL A 11 0.20 2.68 16.62
C VAL A 11 -0.45 3.29 15.39
N GLN A 12 -1.57 3.99 15.56
CA GLN A 12 -2.25 4.65 14.46
C GLN A 12 -1.39 5.75 13.80
N ASN A 13 -0.67 6.53 14.60
CA ASN A 13 0.27 7.52 14.08
C ASN A 13 1.44 6.87 13.35
N GLN A 14 1.97 5.74 13.87
CA GLN A 14 3.01 4.97 13.17
C GLN A 14 2.54 4.51 11.79
N ILE A 15 1.35 3.93 11.70
CA ILE A 15 0.74 3.49 10.43
C ILE A 15 0.70 4.66 9.44
N SER A 16 0.20 5.81 9.89
CA SER A 16 0.00 6.99 9.04
C SER A 16 1.31 7.56 8.51
N ILE A 17 2.34 7.64 9.35
CA ILE A 17 3.67 8.14 8.98
C ILE A 17 4.35 7.19 7.99
N ILE A 18 4.26 5.87 8.23
CA ILE A 18 4.87 4.88 7.35
C ILE A 18 4.17 4.87 5.99
N LEU A 19 2.83 4.88 5.94
CA LEU A 19 2.09 4.95 4.67
C LEU A 19 2.39 6.24 3.91
N LEU A 20 2.50 7.37 4.60
CA LEU A 20 2.86 8.64 3.99
C LEU A 20 4.28 8.59 3.39
N GLY A 21 5.26 8.12 4.17
CA GLY A 21 6.65 7.99 3.72
C GLY A 21 6.78 7.03 2.54
N TRP A 22 6.17 5.85 2.64
CA TRP A 22 6.12 4.88 1.55
C TRP A 22 5.47 5.46 0.29
N GLY A 23 4.36 6.18 0.46
CA GLY A 23 3.64 6.83 -0.63
C GLY A 23 4.49 7.89 -1.34
N LEU A 24 5.16 8.77 -0.59
CA LEU A 24 6.01 9.83 -1.15
C LEU A 24 7.22 9.25 -1.89
N ILE A 25 7.89 8.25 -1.31
CA ILE A 25 8.99 7.55 -1.98
C ILE A 25 8.49 6.87 -3.26
N SER A 26 7.32 6.24 -3.22
CA SER A 26 6.72 5.59 -4.38
C SER A 26 6.37 6.59 -5.48
N ILE A 27 5.85 7.77 -5.14
CA ILE A 27 5.58 8.83 -6.11
C ILE A 27 6.88 9.28 -6.79
N LEU A 28 7.94 9.54 -6.01
CA LEU A 28 9.23 9.97 -6.54
C LEU A 28 9.86 8.91 -7.45
N MET A 29 9.86 7.65 -7.01
CA MET A 29 10.34 6.53 -7.81
C MET A 29 9.51 6.39 -9.09
N GLY A 30 8.19 6.36 -8.97
CA GLY A 30 7.29 6.22 -10.11
C GLY A 30 7.51 7.33 -11.14
N ALA A 31 7.56 8.61 -10.73
CA ALA A 31 7.85 9.73 -11.61
C ALA A 31 9.21 9.60 -12.31
N THR A 32 10.23 9.13 -11.59
CA THR A 32 11.57 8.90 -12.15
C THR A 32 11.55 7.79 -13.19
N LEU A 33 10.78 6.72 -12.97
CA LEU A 33 10.68 5.60 -13.89
C LEU A 33 10.04 5.99 -15.25
N PHE A 34 9.22 7.03 -15.30
CA PHE A 34 8.67 7.54 -16.56
C PHE A 34 9.71 8.17 -17.50
N TYR A 35 10.87 8.58 -16.97
CA TYR A 35 11.97 9.11 -17.78
C TYR A 35 12.56 8.04 -18.72
N PHE A 36 12.42 6.77 -18.38
CA PHE A 36 12.86 5.68 -19.23
C PHE A 36 11.83 5.43 -20.35
N ASN A 37 12.28 5.46 -21.61
CA ASN A 37 11.47 5.11 -22.79
C ASN A 37 11.32 3.59 -22.93
N ASN A 38 10.78 2.93 -21.89
CA ASN A 38 10.57 1.49 -21.86
C ASN A 38 9.20 1.20 -21.22
N ASP A 39 8.34 0.47 -21.94
CA ASP A 39 6.94 0.26 -21.55
C ASP A 39 6.79 -0.61 -20.29
N PHE A 40 7.69 -1.58 -20.08
CA PHE A 40 7.76 -2.35 -18.84
C PHE A 40 8.08 -1.45 -17.64
N ILE A 41 9.11 -0.62 -17.76
CA ILE A 41 9.52 0.32 -16.69
C ILE A 41 8.40 1.33 -16.40
N ARG A 42 7.73 1.85 -17.44
CA ARG A 42 6.57 2.74 -17.29
C ARG A 42 5.38 2.04 -16.64
N GLY A 43 5.16 0.77 -16.92
CA GLY A 43 4.13 -0.05 -16.25
C GLY A 43 4.36 -0.13 -14.74
N ILE A 44 5.61 -0.41 -14.32
CA ILE A 44 6.02 -0.38 -12.91
C ILE A 44 5.83 1.01 -12.31
N GLY A 45 6.35 2.04 -13.01
CA GLY A 45 6.29 3.42 -12.56
C GLY A 45 4.86 3.92 -12.37
N THR A 46 3.92 3.50 -13.21
CA THR A 46 2.50 3.82 -13.09
C THR A 46 1.92 3.29 -11.79
N GLN A 47 2.22 2.03 -11.44
CA GLN A 47 1.73 1.44 -10.19
C GLN A 47 2.31 2.15 -8.96
N PHE A 48 3.60 2.49 -9.01
CA PHE A 48 4.27 3.25 -7.94
C PHE A 48 3.66 4.66 -7.77
N LEU A 49 3.36 5.36 -8.87
CA LEU A 49 2.71 6.67 -8.82
C LEU A 49 1.29 6.58 -8.24
N VAL A 50 0.45 5.70 -8.81
CA VAL A 50 -0.97 5.61 -8.43
C VAL A 50 -1.12 5.19 -6.98
N TRP A 51 -0.48 4.09 -6.57
CA TRP A 51 -0.55 3.64 -5.18
C TRP A 51 0.19 4.57 -4.24
N GLY A 52 1.27 5.21 -4.69
CA GLY A 52 1.95 6.24 -3.92
C GLY A 52 1.04 7.40 -3.56
N LEU A 53 0.27 7.92 -4.52
CA LEU A 53 -0.73 8.97 -4.31
C LEU A 53 -1.83 8.53 -3.34
N VAL A 54 -2.34 7.31 -3.49
CA VAL A 54 -3.37 6.76 -2.59
C VAL A 54 -2.84 6.67 -1.15
N ASN A 55 -1.66 6.08 -0.96
CA ASN A 55 -1.04 5.88 0.35
C ASN A 55 -0.72 7.21 1.03
N SER A 56 -0.15 8.17 0.30
CA SER A 56 0.11 9.52 0.83
C SER A 56 -1.18 10.23 1.22
N SER A 57 -2.24 10.11 0.40
CA SER A 57 -3.54 10.71 0.70
C SER A 57 -4.17 10.14 1.98
N ILE A 58 -4.10 8.81 2.16
CA ILE A 58 -4.56 8.15 3.38
C ILE A 58 -3.75 8.63 4.59
N GLY A 59 -2.42 8.62 4.51
CA GLY A 59 -1.54 9.06 5.60
C GLY A 59 -1.82 10.50 6.03
N ILE A 60 -1.92 11.43 5.07
CA ILE A 60 -2.25 12.84 5.31
C ILE A 60 -3.63 12.96 5.96
N PHE A 61 -4.64 12.27 5.43
CA PHE A 61 -6.00 12.34 5.94
C PHE A 61 -6.09 11.90 7.41
N VAL A 62 -5.40 10.81 7.78
CA VAL A 62 -5.41 10.32 9.17
C VAL A 62 -4.72 11.29 10.11
N ILE A 63 -3.58 11.87 9.71
CA ILE A 63 -2.85 12.88 10.47
C ILE A 63 -3.71 14.14 10.69
N LEU A 64 -4.31 14.66 9.61
CA LEU A 64 -5.10 15.90 9.65
C LEU A 64 -6.40 15.75 10.47
N ARG A 65 -7.13 14.64 10.30
CA ARG A 65 -8.38 14.44 11.03
C ARG A 65 -8.20 14.07 12.50
N LYS A 66 -6.97 13.75 12.95
CA LYS A 66 -6.74 13.06 14.24
C LYS A 66 -7.76 11.94 14.46
N SER A 67 -8.09 11.21 13.38
CA SER A 67 -9.27 10.37 13.31
C SER A 67 -9.23 9.31 14.40
N GLN A 68 -10.06 9.39 15.43
CA GLN A 68 -10.13 8.31 16.43
C GLN A 68 -11.05 7.22 15.92
N HIS A 69 -10.54 6.39 15.00
CA HIS A 69 -11.22 5.14 14.69
C HIS A 69 -11.18 4.23 15.91
N SER A 70 -12.24 3.45 16.14
CA SER A 70 -12.15 2.42 17.17
C SER A 70 -11.08 1.39 16.77
N SER A 71 -10.29 0.94 17.74
CA SER A 71 -9.21 -0.05 17.51
C SER A 71 -9.71 -1.27 16.75
N LYS A 72 -10.87 -1.81 17.15
CA LYS A 72 -11.52 -2.94 16.48
C LYS A 72 -11.91 -2.64 15.03
N LYS A 73 -12.39 -1.44 14.72
CA LYS A 73 -12.78 -1.08 13.34
C LYS A 73 -11.55 -0.92 12.46
N LEU A 74 -10.51 -0.25 12.94
CA LEU A 74 -9.26 -0.11 12.20
C LEU A 74 -8.59 -1.45 11.94
N ALA A 75 -8.52 -2.32 12.95
CA ALA A 75 -7.97 -3.67 12.79
C ALA A 75 -8.72 -4.49 11.73
N LYS A 76 -10.07 -4.45 11.74
CA LYS A 76 -10.88 -5.13 10.72
C LYS A 76 -10.64 -4.59 9.31
N ILE A 77 -10.49 -3.27 9.16
CA ILE A 77 -10.19 -2.65 7.86
C ILE A 77 -8.83 -3.14 7.34
N LEU A 78 -7.80 -3.11 8.18
CA LEU A 78 -6.45 -3.55 7.78
C LEU A 78 -6.44 -5.04 7.41
N LEU A 79 -7.06 -5.91 8.21
CA LEU A 79 -7.10 -7.34 7.91
C LEU A 79 -7.93 -7.65 6.65
N PHE A 80 -8.99 -6.88 6.40
CA PHE A 80 -9.74 -6.99 5.15
C PHE A 80 -8.90 -6.51 3.96
N ASN A 81 -8.13 -5.43 4.11
CA ASN A 81 -7.24 -4.95 3.05
C ASN A 81 -6.11 -5.95 2.76
N SER A 82 -5.51 -6.54 3.79
CA SER A 82 -4.55 -7.65 3.66
C SER A 82 -5.13 -8.83 2.85
N PHE A 83 -6.40 -9.19 3.06
CA PHE A 83 -7.04 -10.20 2.22
C PHE A 83 -7.19 -9.74 0.76
N LEU A 84 -7.53 -8.47 0.52
CA LEU A 84 -7.55 -7.92 -0.83
C LEU A 84 -6.16 -7.90 -1.47
N ASP A 85 -5.09 -7.63 -0.71
CA ASP A 85 -3.72 -7.65 -1.20
C ASP A 85 -3.33 -9.03 -1.73
N LEU A 86 -3.79 -10.12 -1.12
CA LEU A 86 -3.62 -11.46 -1.67
C LEU A 86 -4.26 -11.60 -3.06
N ILE A 87 -5.47 -11.05 -3.24
CA ILE A 87 -6.15 -11.05 -4.55
C ILE A 87 -5.36 -10.21 -5.55
N TYR A 88 -4.89 -9.02 -5.15
CA TYR A 88 -4.06 -8.17 -6.01
C TYR A 88 -2.75 -8.85 -6.41
N LEU A 89 -2.10 -9.60 -5.51
CA LEU A 89 -0.91 -10.39 -5.82
C LEU A 89 -1.20 -11.52 -6.82
N LEU A 90 -2.35 -12.19 -6.70
CA LEU A 90 -2.75 -13.20 -7.68
C LEU A 90 -2.97 -12.58 -9.06
N VAL A 91 -3.65 -11.42 -9.12
CA VAL A 91 -3.84 -10.67 -10.37
C VAL A 91 -2.49 -10.23 -10.95
N ALA A 92 -1.56 -9.77 -10.11
CA ALA A 92 -0.21 -9.40 -10.51
C ALA A 92 0.55 -10.57 -11.14
N ILE A 93 0.47 -11.75 -10.53
CA ILE A 93 1.08 -12.97 -11.06
C ILE A 93 0.50 -13.31 -12.43
N VAL A 94 -0.82 -13.26 -12.60
CA VAL A 94 -1.48 -13.49 -13.90
C VAL A 94 -0.96 -12.51 -14.95
N LEU A 95 -0.93 -11.21 -14.64
CA LEU A 95 -0.40 -10.18 -15.56
C LEU A 95 1.06 -10.41 -15.96
N ILE A 96 1.90 -10.92 -15.05
CA ILE A 96 3.30 -11.23 -15.35
C ILE A 96 3.42 -12.39 -16.36
N PHE A 97 2.53 -13.40 -16.28
CA PHE A 97 2.54 -14.54 -17.19
C PHE A 97 1.83 -14.28 -18.53
N GLU A 98 1.04 -13.22 -18.64
CA GLU A 98 0.35 -12.80 -19.87
C GLU A 98 1.25 -12.05 -20.88
N ILE A 99 2.58 -12.15 -20.75
CA ILE A 99 3.55 -11.43 -21.62
C ILE A 99 3.30 -11.63 -23.12
N PHE A 100 2.87 -12.83 -23.53
CA PHE A 100 2.60 -13.16 -24.92
C PHE A 100 1.27 -12.57 -25.46
N ILE A 101 0.39 -12.11 -24.58
CA ILE A 101 -0.96 -11.63 -24.94
C ILE A 101 -1.03 -10.10 -24.84
N ASN A 102 -0.50 -9.53 -23.75
CA ASN A 102 -0.69 -8.13 -23.40
C ASN A 102 0.59 -7.28 -23.49
N GLY A 103 1.74 -7.88 -23.82
CA GLY A 103 3.01 -7.20 -24.05
C GLY A 103 3.73 -6.71 -22.78
N ASP A 104 4.86 -6.03 -22.98
CA ASP A 104 5.81 -5.65 -21.92
C ASP A 104 5.21 -4.71 -20.86
N SER A 105 4.24 -3.87 -21.24
CA SER A 105 3.58 -2.93 -20.33
C SER A 105 2.74 -3.64 -19.26
N ALA A 106 1.98 -4.67 -19.64
CA ALA A 106 1.13 -5.44 -18.71
C ALA A 106 1.97 -6.17 -17.67
N VAL A 107 3.09 -6.75 -18.10
CA VAL A 107 4.07 -7.39 -17.20
C VAL A 107 4.66 -6.37 -16.24
N GLY A 108 5.00 -5.18 -16.73
CA GLY A 108 5.46 -4.07 -15.90
C GLY A 108 4.44 -3.66 -14.82
N HIS A 109 3.16 -3.56 -15.18
CA HIS A 109 2.10 -3.35 -14.20
C HIS A 109 2.01 -4.50 -13.19
N GLY A 110 2.12 -5.75 -13.64
CA GLY A 110 2.16 -6.92 -12.76
C GLY A 110 3.29 -6.82 -11.72
N PHE A 111 4.53 -6.51 -12.12
CA PHE A 111 5.63 -6.32 -11.19
C PHE A 111 5.41 -5.14 -10.23
N GLY A 112 4.84 -4.03 -10.73
CA GLY A 112 4.48 -2.88 -9.91
C GLY A 112 3.47 -3.24 -8.81
N VAL A 113 2.39 -3.94 -9.16
CA VAL A 113 1.38 -4.43 -8.21
C VAL A 113 1.98 -5.46 -7.26
N LEU A 114 2.85 -6.36 -7.76
CA LEU A 114 3.50 -7.38 -6.93
C LEU A 114 4.33 -6.73 -5.82
N PHE A 115 5.15 -5.74 -6.16
CA PHE A 115 6.00 -5.06 -5.17
C PHE A 115 5.18 -4.24 -4.16
N GLN A 116 4.25 -3.41 -4.65
CA GLN A 116 3.40 -2.58 -3.79
C GLN A 116 2.46 -3.41 -2.92
N GLY A 117 1.79 -4.39 -3.51
CA GLY A 117 0.87 -5.30 -2.84
C GLY A 117 1.57 -6.20 -1.82
N PHE A 118 2.80 -6.64 -2.08
CA PHE A 118 3.56 -7.43 -1.10
C PHE A 118 3.91 -6.62 0.15
N PHE A 119 4.34 -5.37 -0.04
CA PHE A 119 4.57 -4.45 1.08
C PHE A 119 3.28 -4.22 1.88
N LEU A 120 2.18 -3.90 1.21
CA LEU A 120 0.88 -3.63 1.85
C LEU A 120 0.35 -4.86 2.59
N LEU A 121 0.46 -6.05 2.00
CA LEU A 121 0.05 -7.31 2.64
C LEU A 121 0.75 -7.51 3.99
N ILE A 122 2.08 -7.35 4.03
CA ILE A 122 2.86 -7.49 5.27
C ILE A 122 2.44 -6.38 6.25
N PHE A 123 2.37 -5.15 5.77
CA PHE A 123 2.06 -3.98 6.57
C PHE A 123 0.68 -4.10 7.24
N ASP A 124 -0.36 -4.36 6.47
CA ASP A 124 -1.74 -4.44 6.94
C ASP A 124 -1.98 -5.66 7.84
N THR A 125 -1.38 -6.80 7.51
CA THR A 125 -1.45 -7.99 8.37
C THR A 125 -0.80 -7.72 9.73
N TYR A 126 0.41 -7.18 9.72
CA TYR A 126 1.16 -6.89 10.95
C TYR A 126 0.41 -5.91 11.84
N TYR A 127 -0.03 -4.77 11.28
CA TYR A 127 -0.71 -3.74 12.06
C TYR A 127 -2.14 -4.14 12.46
N GLY A 128 -2.86 -4.87 11.60
CA GLY A 128 -4.17 -5.42 11.92
C GLY A 128 -4.12 -6.34 13.14
N ILE A 129 -3.18 -7.30 13.15
CA ILE A 129 -2.98 -8.22 14.28
C ILE A 129 -2.52 -7.45 15.53
N ARG A 130 -1.59 -6.49 15.37
CA ARG A 130 -1.06 -5.70 16.50
C ARG A 130 -2.17 -4.92 17.19
N ILE A 131 -3.08 -4.29 16.45
CA ILE A 131 -4.19 -3.51 17.02
C ILE A 131 -5.23 -4.42 17.69
N MET A 132 -5.50 -5.63 17.18
CA MET A 132 -6.42 -6.56 17.84
C MET A 132 -5.96 -7.01 19.24
N ARG A 133 -4.66 -6.91 19.52
CA ARG A 133 -4.05 -7.32 20.80
C ARG A 133 -3.93 -6.18 21.82
N ILE A 134 -4.32 -4.95 21.46
CA ILE A 134 -4.36 -3.78 22.34
C ILE A 134 -5.75 -3.66 22.95
#